data_AF-A0A2W4WLT9-F1
#
_entry.id   AF-A0A2W4WLT9-F1
#
_cell.length_a   1.000
_cell.length_b   1.000
_cell.length_c   1.000
_cell.angle_alpha   90.00
_cell.angle_beta   90.00
_cell.angle_gamma   90.00
#
_symmetry.space_group_name_H-M   'P 1'
#
loop_
_entity.id
_entity.type
_entity.pdbx_description
1 polymer ?
#
loop_
_entity_poly.entity_id
_entity_poly.type
_entity_poly.pdbx_seq_one_letter_code
_entity_poly.pdbx_strand_id
1 'polypeptide(L)' 'MSDRFSITLPEEIAADLKIWAESEGRNKANLAGFLVETAVRQRFPDKYPPMTVGFNKPPRQENTTSSS' A
#
# COMPACT_ATOMS: atom_id res chain seq x y z
N MET A 1 0.36 -15.16 -4.10
CA MET A 1 1.38 -15.36 -3.04
C MET A 1 2.13 -14.06 -2.84
N SER A 2 2.55 -13.79 -1.62
CA SER A 2 3.43 -12.67 -1.27
C SER A 2 4.77 -13.21 -0.79
N ASP A 3 5.87 -12.60 -1.26
CA ASP A 3 7.22 -12.86 -0.79
C ASP A 3 7.66 -11.72 0.15
N ARG A 4 8.40 -12.02 1.22
CA ARG A 4 8.84 -11.03 2.21
C ARG A 4 10.36 -11.03 2.31
N PHE A 5 10.95 -9.88 1.98
CA PHE A 5 12.39 -9.65 2.10
C PHE A 5 12.66 -8.33 2.87
N SER A 6 13.89 -8.14 3.32
CA SER A 6 14.36 -6.91 3.97
C SER A 6 15.14 -6.04 2.99
N ILE A 7 14.94 -4.73 3.07
CA ILE A 7 15.72 -3.73 2.35
C ILE A 7 16.47 -2.84 3.34
N THR A 8 17.71 -2.50 3.01
CA THR A 8 18.50 -1.51 3.75
C THR A 8 18.51 -0.21 2.95
N LEU A 9 18.15 0.89 3.61
CA LEU A 9 18.12 2.22 3.03
C LEU A 9 19.08 3.14 3.79
N PRO A 10 19.61 4.20 3.14
CA PRO A 10 20.29 5.28 3.86
C PRO A 10 19.39 5.87 4.95
N GLU A 11 20.00 6.30 6.05
CA GLU A 11 19.27 6.77 7.23
C GLU A 11 18.32 7.93 6.91
N GLU A 12 18.79 8.92 6.17
CA GLU A 12 18.00 10.08 5.75
C GLU A 12 16.76 9.65 4.92
N ILE A 13 16.96 8.74 3.97
CA ILE A 13 15.86 8.21 3.14
C ILE A 13 14.86 7.41 4.00
N ALA A 14 15.35 6.63 4.96
CA ALA A 14 14.49 5.87 5.87
C ALA A 14 13.68 6.79 6.80
N ALA A 15 14.23 7.94 7.17
CA ALA A 15 13.55 8.97 7.95
C ALA A 15 12.46 9.67 7.12
N ASP A 16 12.78 10.12 5.90
CA ASP A 16 11.81 10.77 5.01
C ASP A 16 10.67 9.82 4.63
N LEU A 17 10.98 8.55 4.37
CA LEU A 17 9.98 7.52 4.11
C LEU A 17 9.04 7.32 5.31
N LYS A 18 9.53 7.45 6.53
CA LYS A 18 8.71 7.36 7.74
C LYS A 18 7.76 8.56 7.84
N ILE A 19 8.27 9.78 7.63
CA ILE A 19 7.49 11.02 7.66
C ILE A 19 6.37 10.96 6.61
N TRP A 20 6.69 10.53 5.39
CA TRP A 20 5.68 10.38 4.34
C TRP A 20 4.60 9.36 4.73
N ALA A 21 4.98 8.19 5.25
CA ALA A 21 4.02 7.17 5.68
C ALA A 21 3.07 7.70 6.77
N GLU A 22 3.60 8.45 7.73
CA GLU A 22 2.84 9.08 8.81
C GLU A 22 1.85 10.12 8.26
N SER A 23 2.27 10.95 7.28
CA SER A 23 1.39 11.95 6.65
C SER A 23 0.18 11.33 5.92
N GLU A 24 0.30 10.08 5.46
CA GLU A 24 -0.77 9.33 4.79
C GLU A 24 -1.52 8.39 5.74
N GLY A 25 -1.19 8.38 7.03
CA GLY A 25 -1.81 7.52 8.04
C GLY A 25 -1.56 6.03 7.82
N ARG A 26 -0.43 5.65 7.20
CA ARG A 26 -0.04 4.25 6.96
C ARG A 26 1.31 3.89 7.58
N ASN A 27 1.56 2.60 7.80
CA ASN A 27 2.85 2.14 8.26
C ASN A 27 3.91 2.27 7.14
N LYS A 28 5.14 2.64 7.53
CA LYS A 28 6.33 2.72 6.67
C LYS A 28 6.51 1.50 5.77
N ALA A 29 6.30 0.29 6.29
CA ALA A 29 6.43 -0.95 5.51
C ALA A 29 5.39 -1.05 4.37
N ASN A 30 4.17 -0.56 4.59
CA ASN A 30 3.11 -0.56 3.57
C ASN A 30 3.40 0.46 2.48
N LEU A 31 3.87 1.66 2.86
CA LEU A 31 4.35 2.65 1.89
C LEU A 31 5.52 2.09 1.07
N ALA A 32 6.53 1.51 1.72
CA ALA A 32 7.67 0.91 1.03
C ALA A 32 7.24 -0.16 0.02
N GLY A 33 6.35 -1.08 0.43
CA GLY A 33 5.82 -2.12 -0.45
C GLY A 33 5.09 -1.53 -1.67
N PHE A 34 4.25 -0.53 -1.45
CA PHE A 34 3.54 0.17 -2.53
C PHE A 34 4.50 0.86 -3.50
N LEU A 35 5.54 1.53 -3.00
CA LEU A 35 6.52 2.21 -3.84
C LEU A 35 7.34 1.23 -4.67
N VAL A 36 7.80 0.14 -4.06
CA VAL A 36 8.52 -0.93 -4.76
C VAL A 36 7.62 -1.56 -5.84
N GLU A 37 6.37 -1.90 -5.50
CA GLU A 37 5.43 -2.46 -6.46
C GLU A 37 5.16 -1.50 -7.62
N THR A 38 4.97 -0.22 -7.34
CA THR A 38 4.75 0.82 -8.35
C THR A 38 5.95 0.93 -9.30
N ALA A 39 7.18 0.96 -8.76
CA ALA A 39 8.39 1.02 -9.56
C ALA A 39 8.57 -0.24 -10.44
N VAL A 40 8.28 -1.43 -9.92
CA VAL A 40 8.34 -2.69 -10.68
C VAL A 40 7.31 -2.69 -11.82
N ARG A 41 6.07 -2.24 -11.57
CA ARG A 41 5.05 -2.11 -12.62
C ARG A 41 5.48 -1.16 -13.73
N GLN A 42 6.02 0.00 -13.36
CA GLN A 42 6.54 0.97 -14.34
C GLN A 42 7.69 0.40 -15.17
N ARG A 43 8.53 -0.46 -14.57
CA ARG A 43 9.64 -1.11 -15.28
C ARG A 43 9.18 -2.20 -16.26
N PHE A 44 8.07 -2.89 -15.98
CA PHE A 44 7.56 -4.00 -16.78
C PHE A 44 6.08 -3.81 -17.17
N PRO A 45 5.75 -2.79 -17.98
CA PRO A 45 4.37 -2.45 -18.33
C PRO A 45 3.65 -3.56 -19.11
N ASP A 46 4.38 -4.35 -19.90
CA ASP A 46 3.81 -5.48 -20.65
C ASP A 46 3.46 -6.68 -19.75
N LYS A 47 4.08 -6.76 -18.57
CA LYS A 47 3.88 -7.88 -17.62
C LYS A 47 2.89 -7.54 -16.53
N TYR A 48 2.82 -6.28 -16.11
CA TYR A 48 1.98 -5.86 -15.02
C TYR A 48 1.13 -4.66 -15.45
N PRO A 49 -0.21 -4.77 -15.37
CA PRO A 49 -1.07 -3.64 -15.67
C PRO A 49 -0.82 -2.50 -14.67
N PRO A 50 -1.10 -1.24 -15.07
CA PRO A 50 -1.03 -0.09 -14.18
C PRO A 50 -1.96 -0.30 -12.98
N MET A 51 -1.59 0.27 -11.83
CA MET A 51 -2.36 0.13 -10.61
C MET A 51 -3.71 0.84 -10.77
N THR A 52 -4.77 0.09 -11.08
CA THR A 52 -6.13 0.61 -11.03
C THR A 52 -6.50 0.80 -9.57
N VAL A 53 -6.67 2.05 -9.15
CA VAL A 53 -7.12 2.43 -7.81
C VAL A 53 -8.57 1.96 -7.64
N GLY A 54 -8.75 0.68 -7.29
CA GLY A 54 -10.04 0.07 -7.00
C GLY A 54 -10.33 0.16 -5.51
N PHE A 55 -11.19 1.11 -5.12
CA PHE A 55 -11.93 1.10 -3.86
C PHE A 55 -12.69 -0.22 -3.71
N ASN A 56 -12.08 -1.25 -3.11
CA ASN A 56 -12.80 -2.41 -2.64
C ASN A 56 -12.97 -2.33 -1.13
N LYS A 57 -13.74 -1.33 -0.69
CA LYS A 57 -14.52 -1.48 0.53
C LYS A 57 -15.87 -2.05 0.07
N PRO A 58 -16.22 -3.31 0.36
CA PRO A 58 -17.58 -3.77 0.14
C PRO A 58 -18.52 -2.84 0.95
N PRO A 59 -19.75 -2.55 0.46
CA PRO A 59 -20.72 -1.80 1.23
C PRO A 59 -20.86 -2.45 2.61
N ARG A 60 -20.69 -1.65 3.66
CA ARG A 60 -20.98 -2.07 5.03
C ARG A 60 -22.45 -2.54 5.03
N GLN A 61 -22.69 -3.84 5.17
CA GLN A 61 -24.04 -4.32 5.39
C GLN A 61 -24.49 -3.73 6.73
N GLU A 62 -25.38 -2.75 6.65
CA GLU A 62 -26.09 -2.21 7.78
C GLU A 62 -27.08 -3.29 8.22
N ASN A 63 -26.66 -4.11 9.18
CA ASN A 63 -27.56 -5.09 9.77
C ASN A 63 -28.66 -4.31 10.50
N THR A 64 -29.86 -4.30 9.91
CA THR A 64 -31.10 -3.89 10.56
C THR A 64 -31.37 -4.82 11.73
N THR A 65 -30.89 -4.48 12.92
CA THR A 65 -31.44 -5.04 14.15
C THR A 65 -32.68 -4.24 14.48
N SER A 66 -33.82 -4.75 13.98
CA SER A 66 -35.12 -4.50 14.57
C SER A 66 -35.03 -4.82 16.06
N SER A 67 -35.05 -3.79 16.91
CA SER A 67 -35.31 -3.96 18.33
C SER A 67 -36.81 -3.83 18.58
N SER A 68 -37.27 -4.78 19.38
CA SER A 68 -38.63 -5.13 19.76
C SER A 68 -39.45 -4.01 20.37
#